data_AF-A0A8T7DME7-F1
#
_entry.id   AF-A0A8T7DME7-F1
#
_cell.length_a   1.000
_cell.length_b   1.000
_cell.length_c   1.000
_cell.angle_alpha   90.00
_cell.angle_beta   90.00
_cell.angle_gamma   90.00
#
_symmetry.space_group_name_H-M   'P 1'
#
loop_
_entity.id
_entity.type
_entity.pdbx_description
1 polymer ?
#
loop_
_entity_poly.entity_id
_entity_poly.type
_entity_poly.pdbx_seq_one_letter_code
_entity_poly.pdbx_strand_id
1 'polypeptide(L)' 'MLLETTPDIGRPLEDLPDFRELVIAFGESGYVALYRHELEADTVYILAFRHQKEAGY' A
#
# COMPACT_ATOMS: atom_id res chain seq x y z
N MET A 1 9.70 -7.87 7.06
CA MET A 1 9.73 -7.70 5.59
C MET A 1 8.43 -8.24 5.01
N LEU A 2 7.32 -7.49 5.14
CA LEU A 2 5.98 -7.97 4.73
C LEU A 2 5.80 -7.88 3.21
N LEU A 3 6.03 -6.71 2.62
CA LEU A 3 5.88 -6.51 1.17
C LEU A 3 6.90 -7.29 0.32
N GLU A 4 8.05 -7.67 0.89
CA GLU A 4 9.02 -8.53 0.22
C GLU A 4 8.55 -9.98 0.10
N THR A 5 7.65 -10.43 0.99
CA THR A 5 7.18 -11.82 1.02
C THR A 5 5.74 -11.98 0.55
N THR A 6 4.92 -10.94 0.72
CA THR A 6 3.53 -10.90 0.30
C THR A 6 3.20 -9.53 -0.32
N PRO A 7 3.74 -9.22 -1.51
CA PRO A 7 3.52 -7.92 -2.16
C PRO A 7 2.06 -7.67 -2.53
N ASP A 8 1.23 -8.71 -2.68
CA ASP A 8 -0.17 -8.57 -3.07
C ASP A 8 -1.16 -8.42 -1.90
N ILE A 9 -0.67 -8.24 -0.67
CA ILE A 9 -1.50 -8.16 0.54
C ILE A 9 -2.36 -6.89 0.65
N GLY A 10 -1.96 -5.80 -0.03
CA GLY A 10 -2.72 -4.56 -0.06
C GLY A 10 -4.00 -4.69 -0.88
N ARG A 11 -5.01 -3.91 -0.50
CA ARG A 11 -6.30 -3.84 -1.19
C ARG A 11 -6.11 -3.11 -2.54
N PRO A 12 -6.47 -3.73 -3.68
CA PRO A 12 -6.46 -3.03 -4.97
C PRO A 12 -7.40 -1.84 -4.99
N LEU A 13 -7.02 -0.76 -5.67
CA LEU A 13 -7.93 0.35 -5.95
C LEU A 13 -8.91 -0.06 -7.04
N GLU A 14 -10.20 0.25 -6.84
CA GLU A 14 -11.28 -0.16 -7.76
C GLU A 14 -11.10 0.42 -9.17
N ASP A 15 -10.69 1.68 -9.26
CA ASP A 15 -10.46 2.37 -10.55
C ASP A 15 -9.08 2.09 -11.17
N LEU A 16 -8.13 1.59 -10.36
CA LEU A 16 -6.72 1.44 -10.71
C LEU A 16 -6.16 0.13 -10.10
N PRO A 17 -6.52 -1.05 -10.64
CA PRO A 17 -6.27 -2.35 -10.01
C PRO A 17 -4.79 -2.72 -9.83
N ASP A 18 -3.90 -2.09 -10.59
CA ASP A 18 -2.43 -2.24 -10.44
C ASP A 18 -1.90 -1.55 -9.17
N PHE A 19 -2.69 -0.64 -8.61
CA PHE A 19 -2.35 0.13 -7.41
C PHE A 19 -3.08 -0.44 -6.20
N ARG A 20 -2.40 -0.41 -5.07
CA ARG A 20 -2.84 -1.04 -3.84
C ARG A 20 -2.64 -0.12 -2.65
N GLU A 21 -3.59 -0.16 -1.73
CA GLU A 21 -3.47 0.46 -0.43
C GLU A 21 -3.15 -0.60 0.63
N LEU A 22 -2.08 -0.36 1.38
CA LEU A 22 -1.76 -1.12 2.58
C LEU A 22 -2.03 -0.27 3.82
N VAL A 23 -2.99 -0.72 4.62
CA VAL A 23 -3.27 -0.14 5.93
C VAL A 23 -2.23 -0.66 6.93
N ILE A 24 -1.48 0.25 7.53
CA ILE A 24 -0.40 -0.06 8.48
C ILE A 24 -0.84 0.43 9.85
N ALA A 25 -1.15 -0.52 10.75
CA ALA A 25 -1.51 -0.21 12.12
C ALA A 25 -0.30 0.38 12.87
N PHE A 26 -0.46 1.61 13.38
CA PHE A 26 0.57 2.29 14.16
C PHE A 26 -0.06 3.39 15.03
N GLY A 27 0.21 3.38 16.35
CA GLY A 27 -0.39 4.34 17.27
C GLY A 27 -1.93 4.29 17.27
N GLU A 28 -2.58 5.44 17.38
CA GLU A 28 -4.05 5.54 17.48
C GLU A 28 -4.78 5.49 16.14
N SER A 29 -4.12 5.84 15.03
CA SER A 29 -4.80 5.95 13.72
C SER A 29 -4.04 5.35 12.55
N GLY A 30 -2.77 4.96 12.67
CA GLY A 30 -2.04 4.27 11.60
C GLY A 30 -1.75 5.11 10.35
N TYR A 31 -1.19 4.42 9.37
CA TYR A 31 -0.78 4.97 8.07
C TYR A 31 -1.40 4.16 6.93
N VAL A 32 -1.40 4.76 5.74
CA VAL A 32 -1.73 4.09 4.48
C VAL A 32 -0.56 4.29 3.52
N ALA A 33 -0.09 3.19 2.94
CA ALA A 33 0.86 3.21 1.84
C ALA A 33 0.12 2.93 0.53
N LEU A 34 0.24 3.83 -0.44
CA LEU A 34 -0.14 3.57 -1.82
C LEU A 34 1.08 3.00 -2.55
N TYR A 35 0.93 1.83 -3.14
CA TYR A 35 2.02 1.16 -3.83
C TYR A 35 1.53 0.37 -5.03
N ARG A 36 2.48 -0.10 -5.85
CA ARG A 36 2.24 -1.09 -6.90
C ARG A 36 3.32 -2.17 -6.87
N HIS A 37 2.96 -3.38 -7.31
CA HIS A 37 3.88 -4.48 -7.49
C HIS A 37 4.08 -4.73 -8.98
N GLU A 38 5.30 -4.50 -9.47
CA GLU A 38 5.66 -4.70 -10.87
C GLU A 38 6.26 -6.09 -11.06
N LEU A 39 5.43 -7.02 -11.57
CA LEU A 39 5.74 -8.45 -11.63
C LEU A 39 6.97 -8.78 -12.49
N GLU A 40 7.18 -8.07 -13.61
CA GLU A 40 8.31 -8.33 -14.50
C GLU A 40 9.66 -8.07 -13.82
N ALA A 41 9.70 -7.09 -12.92
CA ALA A 41 10.89 -6.68 -12.19
C ALA A 41 10.92 -7.21 -10.75
N ASP A 42 9.89 -7.94 -10.31
CA ASP A 42 9.67 -8.37 -8.92
C ASP A 42 9.94 -7.23 -7.91
N THR A 43 9.40 -6.04 -8.23
CA THR A 43 9.73 -4.81 -7.52
C THR A 43 8.48 -4.13 -7.00
N VAL A 44 8.51 -3.75 -5.72
CA VAL A 44 7.46 -2.96 -5.08
C VAL A 44 7.84 -1.48 -5.08
N TYR A 45 7.00 -0.65 -5.69
CA TYR A 45 7.16 0.80 -5.69
C TYR A 45 6.19 1.42 -4.70
N ILE A 46 6.71 2.07 -3.65
CA ILE A 46 5.92 2.90 -2.74
C ILE A 46 5.78 4.29 -3.36
N LEU A 47 4.54 4.68 -3.65
CA LEU A 47 4.23 5.92 -4.39
C LEU A 47 3.86 7.05 -3.45
N ALA A 48 3.14 6.72 -2.38
CA ALA A 48 2.81 7.67 -1.33
C ALA A 48 2.70 6.95 0.01
N PHE A 49 2.99 7.71 1.07
CA PHE A 49 2.84 7.27 2.44
C PHE A 49 2.15 8.41 3.20
N ARG A 50 0.98 8.14 3.79
CA ARG A 50 0.14 9.17 4.42
C ARG A 50 -0.42 8.68 5.73
N HIS A 51 -0.65 9.59 6.67
CA HIS A 51 -1.37 9.26 7.89
C HIS A 51 -2.85 9.00 7.55
N GLN A 52 -3.53 8.06 8.21
CA GLN A 52 -4.93 7.74 7.86
C GLN A 52 -5.86 8.95 7.89
N LYS A 53 -5.68 9.83 8.88
CA LYS A 53 -6.45 11.09 8.99
C LYS A 53 -6.27 12.03 7.80
N GLU A 54 -5.12 11.96 7.12
CA GLU A 54 -4.84 12.77 5.91
C GLU A 54 -5.34 12.08 4.63
N ALA A 55 -5.43 10.76 4.65
CA ALA A 55 -5.94 9.95 3.54
C ALA A 55 -7.48 9.93 3.47
N GLY A 56 -8.17 10.55 4.43
CA GLY A 56 -9.64 10.61 4.47
C GLY A 56 -10.29 9.35 5.03
N TYR A 57 -9.55 8.57 5.82
CA TYR A 57 -10.04 7.43 6.61
C TYR A 57 -10.60 7.87 7.97
#